data_AF-A0A2N2Z3P1-F1
#
_entry.id   AF-A0A2N2Z3P1-F1
#
_cell.length_a   1.000
_cell.length_b   1.000
_cell.length_c   1.000
_cell.angle_alpha   90.00
_cell.angle_beta   90.00
_cell.angle_gamma   90.00
#
_symmetry.space_group_name_H-M   'P 1'
#
loop_
_entity.id
_entity.type
_entity.pdbx_description
1 polymer ?
#
loop_
_entity_poly.entity_id
_entity_poly.type
_entity_poly.pdbx_seq_one_letter_code
_entity_poly.pdbx_strand_id
1 'polypeptide(L)'
;MLSFSAKGQFLGNMKQVGPPGSSSSTGNEKETESKYRPPEYSLKRYFKSLAHKDSVNLSRLWFGSMILPGTAQIYNRDYWKLPVLYGGIGGFVYGGIHSNRKFQQTGELHFKTQRNLFYTAAALTWWGGVLDGAVSFKYHKDVLPARASVYSAMLPGLGQAYNGDYWKIPIIYGGFVITGYFISSNNYSYRYYKELHNQASTPGSGYNGSYSAETLKYYRDSYRRMRDYSILAGVIVYALNIIDANVFAHLQDFDISDDLSASFSPAVIEPLNYRFTNNVTPAVGMSINLTF
;
A
#
# COMPACT_ATOMS: atom_id res chain seq x y z
N MET A 1 40.67 -36.29 54.76
CA MET A 1 40.15 -35.23 55.64
C MET A 1 39.55 -34.14 54.77
N LEU A 2 38.31 -33.78 55.07
CA LEU A 2 37.44 -32.84 54.35
C LEU A 2 37.78 -31.38 54.67
N SER A 3 37.55 -30.48 53.71
CA SER A 3 37.01 -29.14 53.99
C SER A 3 36.27 -28.60 52.76
N PHE A 4 34.97 -28.36 52.93
CA PHE A 4 34.06 -27.71 51.98
C PHE A 4 33.92 -26.24 52.39
N SER A 5 33.94 -25.32 51.42
CA SER A 5 33.46 -23.95 51.62
C SER A 5 32.64 -23.53 50.41
N ALA A 6 31.35 -23.28 50.64
CA ALA A 6 30.41 -22.72 49.67
C ALA A 6 30.16 -21.26 50.02
N LYS A 7 30.21 -20.36 49.03
CA LYS A 7 29.57 -19.04 49.07
C LYS A 7 29.06 -18.68 47.68
N GLY A 8 27.74 -18.62 47.54
CA GLY A 8 27.08 -17.96 46.41
C GLY A 8 27.09 -16.44 46.61
N GLN A 9 27.17 -15.69 45.51
CA GLN A 9 26.95 -14.24 45.50
C GLN A 9 26.06 -13.88 44.31
N PHE A 10 24.79 -13.60 44.63
CA PHE A 10 23.90 -12.77 43.83
C PHE A 10 24.40 -11.32 43.92
N LEU A 11 24.53 -10.64 42.77
CA LEU A 11 24.73 -9.19 42.68
C LEU A 11 23.67 -8.63 41.73
N GLY A 12 22.49 -8.37 42.28
CA GLY A 12 21.44 -7.60 41.61
C GLY A 12 21.75 -6.11 41.71
N ASN A 13 21.79 -5.42 40.56
CA ASN A 13 21.80 -3.96 40.50
C ASN A 13 20.43 -3.43 40.92
N MET A 14 20.29 -2.95 42.15
CA MET A 14 19.11 -2.19 42.58
C MET A 14 19.28 -0.72 42.21
N LYS A 15 18.43 -0.23 41.28
CA LYS A 15 18.28 1.21 41.02
C LYS A 15 17.39 1.81 42.11
N GLN A 16 17.90 2.80 42.84
CA GLN A 16 17.14 3.52 43.86
C GLN A 16 16.16 4.47 43.15
N VAL A 17 14.86 4.13 43.18
CA VAL A 17 13.79 4.97 42.63
C VAL A 17 13.32 5.95 43.71
N GLY A 18 13.44 7.24 43.44
CA GLY A 18 12.81 8.29 44.25
C GLY A 18 11.29 8.37 44.01
N PRO A 19 10.54 9.05 44.90
CA PRO A 19 9.09 9.10 44.83
C PRO A 19 8.57 9.77 43.54
N PRO A 20 7.36 9.39 43.09
CA PRO A 20 6.84 9.76 41.78
C PRO A 20 6.59 11.26 41.67
N GLY A 21 7.25 11.92 40.71
CA GLY A 21 7.03 13.33 40.37
C GLY A 21 8.26 14.24 40.38
N SER A 22 9.45 13.78 40.78
CA SER A 22 10.66 14.62 40.73
C SER A 22 11.31 14.58 39.35
N SER A 23 11.21 15.70 38.62
CA SER A 23 12.16 16.01 37.55
C SER A 23 13.39 16.66 38.19
N SER A 24 14.56 16.11 37.94
CA SER A 24 15.84 16.70 38.33
C SER A 24 16.88 16.34 37.29
N SER A 25 17.00 17.22 36.31
CA SER A 25 18.11 17.33 35.38
C SER A 25 19.42 17.57 36.13
N THR A 26 20.46 16.76 35.90
CA THR A 26 21.88 17.17 35.86
C THR A 26 22.73 16.04 35.28
N GLY A 27 23.55 16.35 34.28
CA GLY A 27 24.61 15.46 33.78
C GLY A 27 24.86 15.59 32.29
N ASN A 28 25.64 16.61 31.88
CA ASN A 28 26.18 16.73 30.53
C ASN A 28 27.21 15.63 30.28
N GLU A 29 26.76 14.47 29.82
CA GLU A 29 27.56 13.59 28.96
C GLU A 29 26.88 13.59 27.59
N LYS A 30 27.53 14.20 26.60
CA LYS A 30 27.16 13.98 25.20
C LYS A 30 27.55 12.55 24.83
N GLU A 31 26.79 11.57 25.30
CA GLU A 31 26.64 10.32 24.58
C GLU A 31 25.99 10.68 23.25
N THR A 32 26.84 10.87 22.25
CA THR A 32 26.37 10.84 20.87
C THR A 32 26.02 9.38 20.66
N GLU A 33 24.79 8.98 21.02
CA GLU A 33 24.18 7.75 20.53
C GLU A 33 24.31 7.83 19.00
N SER A 34 25.38 7.24 18.46
CA SER A 34 25.54 7.10 17.04
C SER A 34 24.43 6.15 16.63
N LYS A 35 23.28 6.73 16.29
CA LYS A 35 22.12 6.03 15.76
C LYS A 35 22.67 5.07 14.71
N TYR A 36 22.70 3.77 15.02
CA TYR A 36 23.25 2.78 14.10
C TYR A 36 22.43 2.89 12.81
N ARG A 37 23.00 3.54 11.81
CA ARG A 37 22.41 3.59 10.48
C ARG A 37 22.87 2.31 9.82
N PRO A 38 21.98 1.34 9.56
CA PRO A 38 22.37 0.20 8.75
C PRO A 38 22.99 0.75 7.46
N PRO A 39 24.12 0.18 6.97
CA PRO A 39 24.81 0.71 5.81
C PRO A 39 23.84 0.83 4.64
N GLU A 40 23.97 1.93 3.89
CA GLU A 40 23.12 2.19 2.73
C GLU A 40 23.11 0.98 1.80
N TYR A 41 21.91 0.61 1.36
CA TYR A 41 21.73 -0.58 0.55
C TYR A 41 22.14 -0.27 -0.89
N SER A 42 23.40 -0.53 -1.22
CA SER A 42 23.96 -0.28 -2.54
C SER A 42 23.55 -1.33 -3.58
N LEU A 43 23.70 -1.00 -4.87
CA LEU A 43 23.53 -1.96 -5.96
C LEU A 43 24.44 -3.18 -5.82
N LYS A 44 25.68 -2.99 -5.34
CA LYS A 44 26.60 -4.09 -5.06
C LYS A 44 26.00 -5.07 -4.04
N ARG A 45 25.35 -4.53 -3.01
CA ARG A 45 24.65 -5.34 -2.01
C ARG A 45 23.43 -6.05 -2.60
N TYR A 46 22.67 -5.38 -3.47
CA TYR A 46 21.56 -6.00 -4.19
C TYR A 46 22.00 -7.24 -4.99
N PHE A 47 23.04 -7.12 -5.82
CA PHE A 47 23.59 -8.27 -6.56
C PHE A 47 24.21 -9.33 -5.64
N LYS A 48 24.82 -8.92 -4.52
CA LYS A 48 25.29 -9.86 -3.48
C LYS A 48 24.12 -10.67 -2.89
N SER A 49 22.96 -10.06 -2.68
CA SER A 49 21.76 -10.77 -2.22
C SER A 49 21.20 -11.72 -3.28
N LEU A 50 21.22 -11.35 -4.57
CA LEU A 50 20.87 -12.27 -5.66
C LEU A 50 21.81 -13.49 -5.72
N ALA A 51 23.08 -13.29 -5.36
CA ALA A 51 24.04 -14.37 -5.18
C ALA A 51 23.88 -15.14 -3.85
N HIS A 52 22.79 -14.89 -3.10
CA HIS A 52 22.48 -15.51 -1.80
C HIS A 52 23.53 -15.28 -0.71
N LYS A 53 24.35 -14.24 -0.85
CA LYS A 53 25.38 -13.87 0.13
C LYS A 53 24.91 -12.82 1.13
N ASP A 54 23.66 -12.35 1.01
CA ASP A 54 23.03 -11.33 1.85
C ASP A 54 21.50 -11.42 1.69
N SER A 55 20.74 -10.82 2.60
CA SER A 55 19.27 -10.78 2.55
C SER A 55 18.77 -9.48 1.92
N VAL A 56 17.57 -9.50 1.34
CA VAL A 56 16.93 -8.33 0.74
C VAL A 56 15.46 -8.23 1.18
N ASN A 57 14.98 -7.02 1.40
CA ASN A 57 13.57 -6.77 1.69
C ASN A 57 12.73 -6.94 0.43
N LEU A 58 11.50 -7.44 0.57
CA LEU A 58 10.58 -7.69 -0.54
C LEU A 58 10.38 -6.46 -1.44
N SER A 59 10.17 -5.27 -0.88
CA SER A 59 9.97 -4.05 -1.67
C SER A 59 11.16 -3.77 -2.59
N ARG A 60 12.39 -3.98 -2.10
CA ARG A 60 13.62 -3.77 -2.90
C ARG A 60 13.79 -4.85 -3.96
N LEU A 61 13.45 -6.09 -3.63
CA LEU A 61 13.47 -7.19 -4.59
C LEU A 61 12.46 -6.95 -5.72
N TRP A 62 11.25 -6.54 -5.37
CA TRP A 62 10.19 -6.16 -6.29
C TRP A 62 10.62 -5.00 -7.22
N PHE A 63 11.15 -3.91 -6.66
CA PHE A 63 11.67 -2.79 -7.46
C PHE A 63 12.79 -3.24 -8.41
N GLY A 64 13.72 -4.06 -7.92
CA GLY A 64 14.78 -4.60 -8.77
C GLY A 64 14.23 -5.53 -9.86
N SER A 65 13.14 -6.24 -9.61
CA SER A 65 12.46 -7.08 -10.60
C SER A 65 11.72 -6.28 -11.67
N MET A 66 11.30 -5.04 -11.40
CA MET A 66 10.80 -4.16 -12.46
C MET A 66 11.93 -3.79 -13.43
N ILE A 67 13.09 -3.37 -12.90
CA ILE A 67 14.20 -2.96 -13.76
C ILE A 67 14.79 -4.17 -14.50
N LEU A 68 15.01 -5.26 -13.77
CA LEU A 68 15.58 -6.50 -14.26
C LEU A 68 14.61 -7.65 -13.96
N PRO A 69 13.66 -7.94 -14.88
CA PRO A 69 12.73 -9.05 -14.71
C PRO A 69 13.49 -10.36 -14.50
N GLY A 70 13.05 -11.18 -13.55
CA GLY A 70 13.74 -12.43 -13.20
C GLY A 70 14.62 -12.35 -11.95
N THR A 71 14.97 -11.15 -11.46
CA THR A 71 15.79 -11.03 -10.24
C THR A 71 15.12 -11.61 -9.00
N ALA A 72 13.80 -11.46 -8.87
CA ALA A 72 13.04 -12.10 -7.81
C ALA A 72 13.08 -13.63 -7.91
N GLN A 73 12.92 -14.19 -9.12
CA GLN A 73 13.05 -15.63 -9.37
C GLN A 73 14.46 -16.15 -9.04
N ILE A 74 15.49 -15.39 -9.38
CA ILE A 74 16.89 -15.69 -9.04
C ILE A 74 17.08 -15.77 -7.53
N TYR A 75 16.56 -14.78 -6.79
CA TYR A 75 16.62 -14.76 -5.32
C TYR A 75 15.83 -15.91 -4.69
N ASN A 76 14.68 -16.27 -5.26
CA ASN A 76 13.82 -17.35 -4.77
C ASN A 76 14.30 -18.76 -5.16
N ARG A 77 15.36 -18.88 -6.00
CA ARG A 77 15.88 -20.12 -6.60
C ARG A 77 14.94 -20.79 -7.62
N ASP A 78 14.00 -20.04 -8.18
CA ASP A 78 13.06 -20.50 -9.19
C ASP A 78 13.60 -20.30 -10.61
N TYR A 79 14.83 -20.75 -10.87
CA TYR A 79 15.53 -20.48 -12.14
C TYR A 79 14.81 -21.03 -13.38
N TRP A 80 14.04 -22.10 -13.20
CA TRP A 80 13.28 -22.74 -14.28
C TRP A 80 12.23 -21.81 -14.90
N LYS A 81 11.78 -20.78 -14.16
CA LYS A 81 10.83 -19.77 -14.65
C LYS A 81 11.48 -18.76 -15.60
N LEU A 82 12.81 -18.60 -15.55
CA LEU A 82 13.52 -17.60 -16.35
C LEU A 82 13.40 -17.84 -17.86
N PRO A 83 13.63 -19.06 -18.40
CA PRO A 83 13.42 -19.32 -19.83
C PRO A 83 11.98 -19.04 -20.29
N VAL A 84 10.99 -19.36 -19.46
CA VAL A 84 9.57 -19.11 -19.76
C VAL A 84 9.29 -17.60 -19.79
N LEU A 85 9.77 -16.87 -18.80
CA LEU A 85 9.58 -15.42 -18.69
C LEU A 85 10.25 -14.68 -19.86
N TYR A 86 11.54 -14.93 -20.09
CA TYR A 86 12.29 -14.28 -21.15
C TYR A 86 11.86 -14.76 -22.55
N GLY A 87 11.56 -16.04 -22.71
CA GLY A 87 11.03 -16.60 -23.94
C GLY A 87 9.68 -16.01 -24.31
N GLY A 88 8.77 -15.88 -23.32
CA GLY A 88 7.47 -15.23 -23.50
C GLY A 88 7.60 -13.76 -23.90
N ILE A 89 8.36 -12.96 -23.14
CA ILE A 89 8.59 -11.54 -23.45
C ILE A 89 9.23 -11.39 -24.83
N GLY A 90 10.31 -12.13 -25.10
CA GLY A 90 11.04 -12.07 -26.36
C GLY A 90 10.18 -12.49 -27.55
N GLY A 91 9.41 -13.57 -27.42
CA GLY A 91 8.50 -14.06 -28.45
C GLY A 91 7.40 -13.06 -28.78
N PHE A 92 6.78 -12.45 -27.77
CA PHE A 92 5.76 -11.42 -27.98
C PHE A 92 6.35 -10.13 -28.57
N VAL A 93 7.50 -9.65 -28.09
CA VAL A 93 8.16 -8.48 -28.69
C VAL A 93 8.51 -8.74 -30.16
N TYR A 94 9.04 -9.93 -30.47
CA TYR A 94 9.33 -10.34 -31.84
C TYR A 94 8.06 -10.34 -32.71
N GLY A 95 6.98 -10.94 -32.22
CA GLY A 95 5.67 -10.92 -32.89
C GLY A 95 5.13 -9.51 -33.13
N GLY A 96 5.33 -8.60 -32.18
CA GLY A 96 4.98 -7.19 -32.29
C GLY A 96 5.79 -6.47 -33.36
N ILE A 97 7.12 -6.66 -33.39
CA ILE A 97 8.01 -6.07 -34.40
C ILE A 97 7.65 -6.59 -35.80
N HIS A 98 7.45 -7.91 -35.93
CA HIS A 98 7.05 -8.55 -37.18
C HIS A 98 5.71 -8.01 -37.69
N SER A 99 4.73 -7.90 -36.81
CA SER A 99 3.41 -7.34 -37.15
C SER A 99 3.49 -5.86 -37.51
N ASN A 100 4.36 -5.08 -36.85
CA ASN A 100 4.58 -3.67 -37.18
C ASN A 100 5.22 -3.50 -38.57
N ARG A 101 6.16 -4.37 -38.95
CA ARG A 101 6.73 -4.38 -40.31
C ARG A 101 5.66 -4.65 -41.36
N LYS A 102 4.80 -5.64 -41.14
CA LYS A 102 3.66 -5.93 -42.03
C LYS A 102 2.69 -4.77 -42.12
N PHE A 103 2.36 -4.14 -40.98
CA PHE A 103 1.50 -2.96 -40.96
C PHE A 103 2.07 -1.79 -41.79
N GLN A 104 3.38 -1.56 -41.73
CA GLN A 104 4.03 -0.52 -42.54
C GLN A 104 4.01 -0.83 -44.04
N GLN A 105 4.00 -2.11 -44.42
CA GLN A 105 3.96 -2.54 -45.82
C GLN A 105 2.55 -2.54 -46.41
N THR A 106 1.56 -3.04 -45.66
CA THR A 106 0.19 -3.24 -46.17
C THR A 106 -0.78 -2.12 -45.78
N GLY A 107 -0.51 -1.39 -44.70
CA GLY A 107 -1.44 -0.41 -44.13
C GLY A 107 -2.68 -1.01 -43.45
N GLU A 108 -2.81 -2.34 -43.40
CA GLU A 108 -4.02 -2.99 -42.89
C GLU A 108 -4.16 -2.89 -41.37
N LEU A 109 -5.36 -2.51 -40.92
CA LEU A 109 -5.65 -2.30 -39.49
C LEU A 109 -5.44 -3.55 -38.63
N HIS A 110 -5.67 -4.74 -39.18
CA HIS A 110 -5.50 -5.99 -38.45
C HIS A 110 -4.06 -6.17 -37.92
N PHE A 111 -3.03 -5.83 -38.71
CA PHE A 111 -1.65 -5.91 -38.25
C PHE A 111 -1.32 -4.86 -37.17
N LYS A 112 -1.98 -3.70 -37.20
CA LYS A 112 -1.89 -2.70 -36.12
C LYS A 112 -2.45 -3.26 -34.81
N THR A 113 -3.60 -3.93 -34.89
CA THR A 113 -4.23 -4.58 -33.73
C THR A 113 -3.37 -5.72 -33.20
N GLN A 114 -2.84 -6.60 -34.07
CA GLN A 114 -1.93 -7.68 -33.68
C GLN A 114 -0.66 -7.16 -33.02
N ARG A 115 -0.02 -6.14 -33.60
CA ARG A 115 1.14 -5.47 -33.00
C ARG A 115 0.84 -4.99 -31.59
N ASN A 116 -0.27 -4.28 -31.42
CA ASN A 116 -0.67 -3.76 -30.11
C ASN A 116 -0.92 -4.92 -29.13
N LEU A 117 -1.59 -5.98 -29.56
CA LEU A 117 -1.84 -7.16 -28.73
C LEU A 117 -0.54 -7.83 -28.29
N PHE A 118 0.43 -8.00 -29.20
CA PHE A 118 1.72 -8.59 -28.88
C PHE A 118 2.52 -7.74 -27.88
N TYR A 119 2.59 -6.43 -28.07
CA TYR A 119 3.26 -5.57 -27.09
C TYR A 119 2.55 -5.56 -25.73
N THR A 120 1.22 -5.58 -25.72
CA THR A 120 0.45 -5.75 -24.48
C THR A 120 0.73 -7.10 -23.82
N ALA A 121 0.80 -8.19 -24.59
CA ALA A 121 1.12 -9.53 -24.07
C ALA A 121 2.53 -9.59 -23.49
N ALA A 122 3.51 -8.94 -24.13
CA ALA A 122 4.87 -8.80 -23.60
C ALA A 122 4.87 -8.04 -22.26
N ALA A 123 4.15 -6.92 -22.19
CA ALA A 123 4.02 -6.12 -20.97
C ALA A 123 3.34 -6.89 -19.84
N LEU A 124 2.26 -7.62 -20.13
CA LEU A 124 1.55 -8.46 -19.15
C LEU A 124 2.40 -9.64 -18.68
N THR A 125 3.20 -10.23 -19.57
CA THR A 125 4.13 -11.31 -19.22
C THR A 125 5.23 -10.81 -18.29
N TRP A 126 5.79 -9.64 -18.60
CA TRP A 126 6.74 -8.95 -17.72
C TRP A 126 6.11 -8.65 -16.36
N TRP A 127 4.90 -8.08 -16.35
CA TRP A 127 4.15 -7.74 -15.14
C TRP A 127 3.85 -8.98 -14.28
N GLY A 128 3.37 -10.05 -14.91
CA GLY A 128 3.09 -11.33 -14.25
C GLY A 128 4.35 -11.97 -13.66
N GLY A 129 5.49 -11.86 -14.35
CA GLY A 129 6.78 -12.30 -13.80
C GLY A 129 7.19 -11.54 -12.55
N VAL A 130 7.01 -10.21 -12.52
CA VAL A 130 7.29 -9.40 -11.32
C VAL A 130 6.37 -9.81 -10.15
N LEU A 131 5.08 -10.04 -10.41
CA LEU A 131 4.11 -10.52 -9.42
C LEU A 131 4.51 -11.90 -8.87
N ASP A 132 4.74 -12.88 -9.74
CA ASP A 132 5.12 -14.24 -9.36
C ASP A 132 6.39 -14.26 -8.49
N GLY A 133 7.36 -13.42 -8.83
CA GLY A 133 8.58 -13.26 -8.05
C GLY A 133 8.33 -12.68 -6.65
N ALA A 134 7.42 -11.72 -6.52
CA ALA A 134 7.02 -11.16 -5.22
C ALA A 134 6.21 -12.17 -4.38
N VAL A 135 5.35 -12.97 -5.03
CA VAL A 135 4.55 -14.03 -4.41
C VAL A 135 5.44 -15.14 -3.85
N SER A 136 6.40 -15.59 -4.67
CA SER A 136 7.29 -16.71 -4.34
C SER A 136 8.37 -16.36 -3.30
N PHE A 137 8.41 -15.11 -2.83
CA PHE A 137 9.36 -14.66 -1.81
C PHE A 137 9.14 -15.39 -0.49
N LYS A 138 10.13 -16.18 -0.04
CA LYS A 138 10.01 -16.96 1.20
C LYS A 138 10.09 -16.05 2.43
N TYR A 139 9.09 -16.16 3.31
CA TYR A 139 9.04 -15.46 4.59
C TYR A 139 8.35 -16.36 5.63
N HIS A 140 8.69 -16.18 6.91
CA HIS A 140 8.31 -17.10 8.00
C HIS A 140 7.01 -16.71 8.73
N LYS A 141 6.36 -15.61 8.33
CA LYS A 141 5.04 -15.22 8.86
C LYS A 141 3.95 -15.42 7.81
N ASP A 142 2.74 -15.72 8.27
CA ASP A 142 1.56 -15.93 7.43
C ASP A 142 1.21 -14.67 6.61
N VAL A 143 1.29 -13.49 7.25
CA VAL A 143 1.04 -12.20 6.60
C VAL A 143 2.26 -11.29 6.70
N LEU A 144 2.76 -10.85 5.55
CA LEU A 144 3.84 -9.86 5.47
C LEU A 144 3.26 -8.51 5.02
N PRO A 145 3.33 -7.44 5.83
CA PRO A 145 2.79 -6.14 5.45
C PRO A 145 3.42 -5.54 4.20
N ALA A 146 4.72 -5.79 4.00
CA ALA A 146 5.42 -5.41 2.77
C ALA A 146 4.86 -6.13 1.54
N ARG A 147 4.34 -7.37 1.69
CA ARG A 147 3.71 -8.12 0.60
C ARG A 147 2.33 -7.57 0.28
N ALA A 148 1.51 -7.29 1.30
CA ALA A 148 0.22 -6.62 1.13
C ALA A 148 0.37 -5.26 0.42
N SER A 149 1.36 -4.47 0.83
CA SER A 149 1.71 -3.19 0.21
C SER A 149 2.10 -3.34 -1.26
N VAL A 150 3.02 -4.27 -1.57
CA VAL A 150 3.46 -4.52 -2.94
C VAL A 150 2.30 -4.98 -3.80
N TYR A 151 1.44 -5.85 -3.29
CA TYR A 151 0.27 -6.32 -4.01
C TYR A 151 -0.70 -5.19 -4.34
N SER A 152 -1.10 -4.38 -3.36
CA SER A 152 -1.98 -3.22 -3.58
C SER A 152 -1.34 -2.16 -4.48
N ALA A 153 -0.01 -2.02 -4.48
CA ALA A 153 0.72 -1.14 -5.38
C ALA A 153 0.77 -1.68 -6.82
N MET A 154 0.72 -2.99 -7.00
CA MET A 154 0.67 -3.58 -8.32
C MET A 154 -0.73 -3.47 -8.90
N LEU A 155 -1.73 -4.02 -8.22
CA LEU A 155 -3.12 -3.88 -8.64
C LEU A 155 -3.96 -3.48 -7.43
N PRO A 156 -4.73 -2.38 -7.52
CA PRO A 156 -5.60 -1.96 -6.44
C PRO A 156 -6.52 -3.10 -5.97
N GLY A 157 -6.61 -3.28 -4.65
CA GLY A 157 -7.39 -4.38 -4.06
C GLY A 157 -6.64 -5.71 -3.90
N LEU A 158 -5.47 -5.94 -4.51
CA LEU A 158 -4.76 -7.22 -4.34
C LEU A 158 -4.20 -7.41 -2.92
N GLY A 159 -3.76 -6.34 -2.24
CA GLY A 159 -3.32 -6.46 -0.85
C GLY A 159 -4.48 -6.77 0.07
N GLN A 160 -5.66 -6.20 -0.19
CA GLN A 160 -6.90 -6.53 0.51
C GLN A 160 -7.30 -7.99 0.27
N ALA A 161 -7.21 -8.48 -0.98
CA ALA A 161 -7.44 -9.89 -1.29
C ALA A 161 -6.46 -10.82 -0.55
N TYR A 162 -5.18 -10.46 -0.49
CA TYR A 162 -4.16 -11.21 0.26
C TYR A 162 -4.44 -11.23 1.76
N ASN A 163 -4.93 -10.13 2.31
CA ASN A 163 -5.30 -10.03 3.72
C ASN A 163 -6.62 -10.74 4.05
N GLY A 164 -7.40 -11.19 3.05
CA GLY A 164 -8.73 -11.79 3.22
C GLY A 164 -9.90 -10.78 3.25
N ASP A 165 -9.61 -9.49 3.08
CA ASP A 165 -10.56 -8.37 3.17
C ASP A 165 -11.27 -8.06 1.85
N TYR A 166 -11.91 -9.06 1.24
CA TYR A 166 -12.51 -8.92 -0.10
C TYR A 166 -13.60 -7.84 -0.18
N TRP A 167 -14.30 -7.57 0.92
CA TRP A 167 -15.39 -6.58 0.97
C TRP A 167 -14.92 -5.14 0.70
N LYS A 168 -13.63 -4.84 0.91
CA LYS A 168 -13.06 -3.51 0.63
C LYS A 168 -12.79 -3.29 -0.85
N ILE A 169 -12.66 -4.37 -1.64
CA ILE A 169 -12.32 -4.29 -3.07
C ILE A 169 -13.36 -3.47 -3.85
N PRO A 170 -14.68 -3.71 -3.74
CA PRO A 170 -15.68 -2.86 -4.40
C PRO A 170 -15.56 -1.38 -4.04
N ILE A 171 -15.20 -1.04 -2.80
CA ILE A 171 -15.05 0.35 -2.34
C ILE A 171 -13.84 1.01 -3.01
N ILE A 172 -12.71 0.31 -3.07
CA ILE A 172 -11.49 0.78 -3.74
C ILE A 172 -11.79 1.05 -5.22
N TYR A 173 -12.40 0.09 -5.90
CA TYR A 173 -12.79 0.25 -7.31
C TYR A 173 -13.85 1.34 -7.50
N GLY A 174 -14.78 1.52 -6.56
CA GLY A 174 -15.71 2.64 -6.54
C GLY A 174 -15.00 3.99 -6.52
N GLY A 175 -13.97 4.15 -5.67
CA GLY A 175 -13.12 5.34 -5.64
C GLY A 175 -12.41 5.61 -6.97
N PHE A 176 -11.89 4.56 -7.63
CA PHE A 176 -11.27 4.69 -8.95
C PHE A 176 -12.27 5.04 -10.06
N VAL A 177 -13.47 4.45 -10.04
CA VAL A 177 -14.53 4.76 -11.00
C VAL A 177 -14.96 6.21 -10.87
N ILE A 178 -15.20 6.69 -9.65
CA ILE A 178 -15.60 8.07 -9.37
C ILE A 178 -14.52 9.04 -9.85
N THR A 179 -13.26 8.84 -9.44
CA THR A 179 -12.15 9.72 -9.85
C THR A 179 -11.93 9.67 -11.36
N GLY A 180 -11.97 8.50 -11.98
CA GLY A 180 -11.88 8.33 -13.44
C GLY A 180 -12.99 9.08 -14.19
N TYR A 181 -14.24 9.01 -13.71
CA TYR A 181 -15.36 9.76 -14.26
C TYR A 181 -15.11 11.27 -14.22
N PHE A 182 -14.71 11.81 -13.06
CA PHE A 182 -14.42 13.24 -12.92
C PHE A 182 -13.22 13.69 -13.76
N ILE A 183 -12.16 12.89 -13.87
CA ILE A 183 -11.03 13.17 -14.77
C ILE A 183 -11.53 13.26 -16.22
N SER A 184 -12.30 12.27 -16.67
CA SER A 184 -12.80 12.20 -18.03
C SER A 184 -13.73 13.37 -18.36
N SER A 185 -14.73 13.61 -17.52
CA SER A 185 -15.71 14.69 -17.69
C SER A 185 -15.04 16.07 -17.69
N ASN A 186 -14.17 16.35 -16.73
CA ASN A 186 -13.44 17.62 -16.68
C ASN A 186 -12.47 17.79 -17.86
N ASN A 187 -11.82 16.71 -18.32
CA ASN A 187 -10.94 16.76 -19.47
C ASN A 187 -11.71 17.00 -20.78
N TYR A 188 -12.90 16.41 -20.92
CA TYR A 188 -13.79 16.68 -22.05
C TYR A 188 -14.16 18.16 -22.11
N SER A 189 -14.68 18.72 -21.02
CA SER A 189 -15.03 20.14 -20.92
C SER A 189 -13.82 21.04 -21.15
N TYR A 190 -12.65 20.71 -20.56
CA TYR A 190 -11.40 21.43 -20.82
C TYR A 190 -11.05 21.49 -22.31
N ARG A 191 -11.12 20.36 -23.02
CA ARG A 191 -10.82 20.31 -24.46
C ARG A 191 -11.83 21.12 -25.28
N TYR A 192 -13.11 21.03 -24.92
CA TYR A 192 -14.17 21.78 -25.58
C TYR A 192 -13.95 23.30 -25.46
N TYR A 193 -13.76 23.82 -24.25
CA TYR A 193 -13.51 25.26 -24.05
C TYR A 193 -12.15 25.72 -24.58
N LYS A 194 -11.14 24.83 -24.60
CA LYS A 194 -9.86 25.12 -25.25
C LYS A 194 -10.04 25.36 -26.75
N GLU A 195 -10.81 24.52 -27.42
CA GLU A 195 -11.06 24.63 -28.86
C GLU A 195 -11.84 25.92 -29.19
N LEU A 196 -12.93 26.18 -28.46
CA LEU A 196 -13.69 27.43 -28.63
C LEU A 196 -12.84 28.67 -28.37
N HIS A 197 -12.00 28.66 -27.32
CA HIS A 197 -11.08 29.75 -27.04
C HIS A 197 -10.10 29.98 -28.20
N ASN A 198 -9.55 28.91 -28.77
CA ASN A 198 -8.63 29.01 -29.91
C ASN A 198 -9.32 29.64 -31.13
N GLN A 199 -10.57 29.27 -31.39
CA GLN A 199 -11.37 29.87 -32.46
C GLN A 199 -11.66 31.34 -32.18
N ALA A 200 -12.11 31.69 -30.97
CA ALA A 200 -12.41 33.07 -30.58
C ALA A 200 -11.18 34.00 -30.56
N SER A 201 -9.99 33.48 -30.25
CA SER A 201 -8.75 34.26 -30.24
C SER A 201 -8.05 34.37 -31.60
N THR A 202 -8.46 33.60 -32.60
CA THR A 202 -7.82 33.60 -33.93
C THR A 202 -8.52 34.61 -34.86
N PRO A 203 -7.81 35.65 -35.34
CA PRO A 203 -8.38 36.59 -36.30
C PRO A 203 -8.84 35.88 -37.58
N GLY A 204 -10.06 36.15 -38.03
CA GLY A 204 -10.59 35.55 -39.28
C GLY A 204 -11.12 34.12 -39.16
N SER A 205 -11.23 33.55 -37.94
CA SER A 205 -11.77 32.20 -37.72
C SER A 205 -13.27 32.05 -38.02
N GLY A 206 -14.00 33.16 -38.17
CA GLY A 206 -15.46 33.16 -38.33
C GLY A 206 -16.21 32.76 -37.06
N TYR A 207 -15.57 32.80 -35.89
CA TYR A 207 -16.22 32.51 -34.61
C TYR A 207 -17.39 33.47 -34.33
N ASN A 208 -18.60 32.92 -34.25
CA ASN A 208 -19.86 33.64 -33.99
C ASN A 208 -20.54 33.13 -32.70
N GLY A 209 -19.75 32.86 -31.66
CA GLY A 209 -20.26 32.40 -30.38
C GLY A 209 -20.56 33.56 -29.42
N SER A 210 -21.55 33.38 -28.54
CA SER A 210 -22.01 34.40 -27.59
C SER A 210 -21.03 34.73 -26.46
N TYR A 211 -19.97 33.94 -26.28
CA TYR A 211 -18.98 34.12 -25.21
C TYR A 211 -17.69 34.76 -25.75
N SER A 212 -17.16 35.74 -25.00
CA SER A 212 -15.86 36.36 -25.29
C SER A 212 -14.70 35.38 -25.11
N ALA A 213 -13.56 35.67 -25.73
CA ALA A 213 -12.34 34.89 -25.57
C ALA A 213 -11.92 34.80 -24.09
N GLU A 214 -12.02 35.88 -23.33
CA GLU A 214 -11.71 35.94 -21.90
C GLU A 214 -12.62 35.01 -21.08
N THR A 215 -13.91 34.98 -21.41
CA THR A 215 -14.89 34.12 -20.73
C THR A 215 -14.58 32.64 -21.00
N LEU A 216 -14.28 32.29 -22.26
CA LEU A 216 -13.88 30.94 -22.65
C LEU A 216 -12.55 30.52 -21.98
N LYS A 217 -11.62 31.46 -21.82
CA LYS A 217 -10.36 31.26 -21.10
C LYS A 217 -10.61 30.89 -19.64
N TYR A 218 -11.51 31.61 -18.98
CA TYR A 218 -11.90 31.32 -17.59
C TYR A 218 -12.46 29.90 -17.44
N TYR A 219 -13.42 29.50 -18.31
CA TYR A 219 -13.97 28.15 -18.27
C TYR A 219 -12.91 27.07 -18.54
N ARG A 220 -12.08 27.27 -19.57
CA ARG A 220 -10.95 26.38 -19.89
C ARG A 220 -10.06 26.19 -18.67
N ASP A 221 -9.63 27.27 -18.03
CA ASP A 221 -8.71 27.20 -16.89
C ASP A 221 -9.37 26.60 -15.65
N SER A 222 -10.67 26.83 -15.46
CA SER A 222 -11.46 26.19 -14.40
C SER A 222 -11.52 24.67 -14.58
N TYR A 223 -11.92 24.18 -15.76
CA TYR A 223 -12.00 22.74 -16.03
C TYR A 223 -10.63 22.07 -16.05
N ARG A 224 -9.57 22.77 -16.47
CA ARG A 224 -8.19 22.29 -16.32
C ARG A 224 -7.87 22.01 -14.86
N ARG A 225 -8.13 22.97 -13.98
CA ARG A 225 -7.88 22.85 -12.54
C ARG A 225 -8.74 21.76 -11.89
N MET A 226 -10.02 21.64 -12.26
CA MET A 226 -10.89 20.57 -11.77
C MET A 226 -10.41 19.18 -12.20
N ARG A 227 -9.95 19.03 -13.45
CA ARG A 227 -9.30 17.79 -13.91
C ARG A 227 -8.06 17.50 -13.09
N ASP A 228 -7.21 18.49 -12.87
CA ASP A 228 -5.96 18.33 -12.11
C ASP A 228 -6.26 17.93 -10.65
N TYR A 229 -7.29 18.49 -10.01
CA TYR A 229 -7.80 18.05 -8.70
C TYR A 229 -8.38 16.64 -8.72
N SER A 230 -9.08 16.25 -9.80
CA SER A 230 -9.61 14.89 -9.94
C SER A 230 -8.47 13.86 -10.08
N ILE A 231 -7.40 14.22 -10.79
CA ILE A 231 -6.17 13.41 -10.88
C ILE A 231 -5.53 13.29 -9.50
N LEU A 232 -5.39 14.39 -8.76
CA LEU A 232 -4.87 14.37 -7.40
C LEU A 232 -5.71 13.47 -6.46
N ALA A 233 -7.03 13.58 -6.54
CA ALA A 233 -7.93 12.70 -5.79
C ALA A 233 -7.72 11.22 -6.15
N GLY A 234 -7.53 10.90 -7.44
CA GLY A 234 -7.18 9.55 -7.88
C GLY A 234 -5.85 9.04 -7.29
N VAL A 235 -4.83 9.89 -7.22
CA VAL A 235 -3.54 9.57 -6.57
C VAL A 235 -3.73 9.30 -5.07
N ILE A 236 -4.57 10.09 -4.40
CA ILE A 236 -4.89 9.88 -2.98
C ILE A 236 -5.63 8.55 -2.78
N VAL A 237 -6.63 8.23 -3.60
CA VAL A 237 -7.34 6.95 -3.55
C VAL A 237 -6.37 5.78 -3.73
N TYR A 238 -5.44 5.89 -4.69
CA TYR A 238 -4.41 4.89 -4.91
C TYR A 238 -3.47 4.71 -3.72
N ALA A 239 -2.99 5.82 -3.14
CA ALA A 239 -2.12 5.78 -1.96
C ALA A 239 -2.85 5.18 -0.75
N LEU A 240 -4.10 5.56 -0.51
CA LEU A 240 -4.95 5.01 0.56
C LEU A 240 -5.14 3.51 0.40
N ASN A 241 -5.36 3.02 -0.82
CA ASN A 241 -5.45 1.58 -1.09
C ASN A 241 -4.19 0.80 -0.66
N ILE A 242 -2.99 1.37 -0.84
CA ILE A 242 -1.73 0.74 -0.42
C ILE A 242 -1.57 0.82 1.10
N ILE A 243 -1.81 2.00 1.67
CA ILE A 243 -1.67 2.25 3.11
C ILE A 243 -2.62 1.35 3.90
N ASP A 244 -3.88 1.27 3.48
CA ASP A 244 -4.90 0.43 4.11
C ASP A 244 -4.48 -1.05 4.14
N ALA A 245 -4.01 -1.60 3.01
CA ALA A 245 -3.51 -2.97 2.96
C ALA A 245 -2.30 -3.20 3.87
N ASN A 246 -1.39 -2.23 3.95
CA ASN A 246 -0.21 -2.30 4.81
C ASN A 246 -0.57 -2.23 6.30
N VAL A 247 -1.48 -1.32 6.69
CA VAL A 247 -1.91 -1.13 8.08
C VAL A 247 -2.65 -2.38 8.54
N PHE A 248 -3.60 -2.88 7.76
CA PHE A 248 -4.35 -4.07 8.13
C PHE A 248 -3.44 -5.29 8.32
N ALA A 249 -2.47 -5.48 7.42
CA ALA A 249 -1.50 -6.56 7.55
C ALA A 249 -0.60 -6.41 8.80
N HIS A 250 -0.30 -5.19 9.26
CA HIS A 250 0.40 -4.99 10.55
C HIS A 250 -0.51 -5.30 11.75
N LEU A 251 -1.82 -5.08 11.61
CA LEU A 251 -2.79 -5.29 12.69
C LEU A 251 -3.18 -6.75 12.88
N GLN A 252 -2.99 -7.62 11.89
CA GLN A 252 -3.27 -9.06 12.01
C GLN A 252 -2.37 -9.79 13.01
N ASP A 253 -1.16 -9.28 13.27
CA ASP A 253 -0.23 -9.83 14.26
C ASP A 253 -0.58 -9.37 15.71
N PHE A 254 -1.53 -8.45 15.90
CA PHE A 254 -1.98 -8.07 17.23
C PHE A 254 -2.94 -9.14 17.74
N ASP A 255 -2.60 -9.72 18.88
CA ASP A 255 -3.44 -10.69 19.59
C ASP A 255 -4.70 -9.98 20.11
N ILE A 256 -5.76 -10.00 19.32
CA ILE A 256 -7.11 -9.69 19.77
C ILE A 256 -7.64 -11.00 20.35
N SER A 257 -7.15 -11.39 21.53
CA SER A 257 -7.76 -12.50 22.25
C SER A 257 -9.20 -12.11 22.54
N ASP A 258 -10.16 -12.86 21.99
CA ASP A 258 -11.63 -12.68 22.12
C ASP A 258 -12.16 -12.75 23.57
N ASP A 259 -11.28 -12.79 24.58
CA ASP A 259 -11.67 -12.90 25.98
C ASP A 259 -12.14 -11.57 26.61
N LEU A 260 -12.19 -10.49 25.82
CA LEU A 260 -12.88 -9.25 26.21
C LEU A 260 -14.39 -9.42 26.10
N SER A 261 -14.95 -10.30 26.94
CA SER A 261 -16.38 -10.54 27.01
C SER A 261 -17.02 -9.62 28.06
N ALA A 262 -18.08 -8.92 27.67
CA ALA A 262 -18.94 -8.17 28.57
C ALA A 262 -20.19 -9.01 28.83
N SER A 263 -20.30 -9.59 30.03
CA SER A 263 -21.52 -10.29 30.42
C SER A 263 -22.49 -9.31 31.09
N PHE A 264 -23.72 -9.27 30.60
CA PHE A 264 -24.81 -8.50 31.20
C PHE A 264 -25.71 -9.44 32.00
N SER A 265 -25.76 -9.25 33.31
CA SER A 265 -26.66 -10.02 34.18
C SER A 265 -27.61 -9.08 34.94
N PRO A 266 -28.91 -9.42 35.05
CA PRO A 266 -29.82 -8.71 35.94
C PRO A 266 -29.28 -8.76 37.37
N ALA A 267 -29.21 -7.62 38.05
CA ALA A 267 -28.73 -7.53 39.42
C ALA A 267 -29.79 -6.88 40.30
N VAL A 268 -30.03 -7.47 41.47
CA VAL A 268 -30.90 -6.88 42.48
C VAL A 268 -30.02 -6.07 43.42
N ILE A 269 -30.25 -4.75 43.47
CA ILE A 269 -29.51 -3.83 44.32
C ILE A 269 -30.30 -3.70 45.63
N GLU A 270 -29.77 -4.31 46.69
CA GLU A 270 -30.31 -4.16 48.03
C GLU A 270 -29.80 -2.86 48.69
N PRO A 271 -30.64 -2.18 49.50
CA PRO A 271 -30.24 -0.95 50.16
C PRO A 271 -29.16 -1.21 51.22
N LEU A 272 -28.03 -0.51 51.12
CA LEU A 272 -26.86 -0.66 52.01
C LEU A 272 -27.13 -0.39 53.50
N ASN A 273 -28.27 0.22 53.85
CA ASN A 273 -28.64 0.43 55.24
C ASN A 273 -30.15 0.64 55.41
N TYR A 274 -30.81 -0.27 56.12
CA TYR A 274 -32.26 -0.25 56.38
C TYR A 274 -32.71 0.90 57.31
N ARG A 275 -31.77 1.65 57.90
CA ARG A 275 -32.07 2.73 58.85
C ARG A 275 -32.21 4.12 58.21
N PHE A 276 -31.90 4.27 56.93
CA PHE A 276 -31.87 5.57 56.23
C PHE A 276 -32.70 5.64 54.94
N THR A 277 -33.51 4.62 54.63
CA THR A 277 -34.36 4.64 53.42
C THR A 277 -35.78 4.16 53.71
N ASN A 278 -36.78 4.90 53.21
CA ASN A 278 -38.21 4.59 53.36
C ASN A 278 -38.78 3.80 52.17
N ASN A 279 -37.95 3.45 51.17
CA ASN A 279 -38.33 2.57 50.07
C ASN A 279 -37.73 1.17 50.29
N VAL A 280 -38.58 0.24 50.71
CA VAL A 280 -38.24 -1.16 51.05
C VAL A 280 -38.27 -2.08 49.83
N THR A 281 -38.51 -1.54 48.63
CA THR A 281 -38.58 -2.33 47.41
C THR A 281 -37.19 -2.51 46.80
N PRO A 282 -36.74 -3.76 46.53
CA PRO A 282 -35.46 -4.00 45.90
C PRO A 282 -35.44 -3.37 44.50
N ALA A 283 -34.36 -2.64 44.19
CA ALA A 283 -34.19 -2.03 42.88
C ALA A 283 -33.60 -3.05 41.90
N VAL A 284 -34.20 -3.21 40.73
CA VAL A 284 -33.66 -4.04 39.66
C VAL A 284 -32.71 -3.17 38.82
N GLY A 285 -31.45 -3.56 38.76
CA GLY A 285 -30.41 -2.93 37.95
C GLY A 285 -29.77 -3.93 36.99
N MET A 286 -28.80 -3.44 36.21
CA MET A 286 -27.96 -4.28 35.37
C MET A 286 -26.54 -4.28 35.93
N SER A 287 -25.97 -5.47 36.12
CA SER A 287 -24.54 -5.63 36.39
C SER A 287 -23.81 -5.86 35.08
N ILE A 288 -22.70 -5.14 34.89
CA ILE A 288 -21.77 -5.32 33.80
C ILE A 288 -20.50 -5.91 34.40
N ASN A 289 -20.19 -7.15 34.04
CA ASN A 289 -18.89 -7.74 34.35
C ASN A 289 -18.04 -7.73 33.08
N LEU A 290 -16.85 -7.15 33.19
CA LEU A 290 -15.85 -7.12 32.14
C LEU A 290 -14.75 -8.12 32.51
N THR A 291 -14.50 -9.08 31.63
CA THR A 291 -13.33 -9.97 31.73
C THR A 291 -12.29 -9.45 30.76
N PHE A 292 -11.04 -9.34 31.21
CA PHE A 292 -9.88 -8.89 30.43
C PHE A 292 -8.64 -9.69 30.84
#